data_AF-A0ABD2XB37-F1
#
_entry.id   AF-A0ABD2XB37-F1
#
_cell.length_a   1.000
_cell.length_b   1.000
_cell.length_c   1.000
_cell.angle_alpha   90.00
_cell.angle_beta   90.00
_cell.angle_gamma   90.00
#
_symmetry.space_group_name_H-M   'P 1'
#
loop_
_entity.id
_entity.type
_entity.pdbx_description
1 polymer ?
#
loop_
_entity_poly.entity_id
_entity_poly.type
_entity_poly.pdbx_seq_one_letter_code
_entity_poly.pdbx_strand_id
1 'polypeptide(L)'
;MRDRFWSRWSREYLNTLHQRHRWTQPRQNLQVGDLVVLLDSTLLRPDGRWPLGRVISVHPGKDGLVRTATVKTSTGTYQLSVTNLSILPLPESQDASSTATDSTVP
;
A
#
# COMPACT_ATOMS: atom_id res chain seq x y z
N MET A 1 -36.13 -22.81 1.45
CA MET A 1 -36.51 -21.45 1.93
C MET A 1 -35.31 -20.57 2.34
N ARG A 2 -34.14 -21.12 2.69
CA ARG A 2 -32.93 -20.35 3.06
C ARG A 2 -32.10 -19.86 1.86
N ASP A 3 -32.12 -20.57 0.75
CA ASP A 3 -31.17 -20.32 -0.37
C ASP A 3 -31.48 -19.05 -1.16
N ARG A 4 -32.76 -18.67 -1.25
CA ARG A 4 -33.18 -17.45 -1.95
C ARG A 4 -32.77 -16.18 -1.22
N PHE A 5 -32.75 -16.21 0.12
CA PHE A 5 -32.32 -15.07 0.92
C PHE A 5 -30.83 -14.81 0.71
N TRP A 6 -29.97 -15.82 0.84
CA TRP A 6 -28.53 -15.68 0.63
C TRP A 6 -28.15 -15.37 -0.82
N SER A 7 -28.90 -15.89 -1.80
CA SER A 7 -28.68 -15.57 -3.22
C SER A 7 -29.05 -14.14 -3.57
N ARG A 8 -30.12 -13.60 -2.96
CA ARG A 8 -30.56 -12.22 -3.19
C ARG A 8 -29.69 -11.24 -2.41
N TRP A 9 -29.36 -11.57 -1.16
CA TRP A 9 -28.48 -10.78 -0.32
C TRP A 9 -27.07 -10.69 -0.92
N SER A 10 -26.48 -11.80 -1.38
CA SER A 10 -25.17 -11.75 -2.02
C SER A 10 -25.18 -10.89 -3.28
N ARG A 11 -26.25 -10.94 -4.09
CA ARG A 11 -26.34 -10.14 -5.32
C ARG A 11 -26.53 -8.65 -5.06
N GLU A 12 -27.39 -8.28 -4.12
CA GLU A 12 -27.69 -6.88 -3.79
C GLU A 12 -26.53 -6.25 -3.00
N TYR A 13 -26.01 -6.96 -1.98
CA TYR A 13 -24.89 -6.50 -1.14
C TYR A 13 -23.58 -6.36 -1.92
N LEU A 14 -23.29 -7.29 -2.82
CA LEU A 14 -22.10 -7.24 -3.67
C LEU A 14 -22.21 -6.07 -4.68
N ASN A 15 -23.41 -5.70 -5.14
CA ASN A 15 -23.60 -4.50 -5.96
C ASN A 15 -23.36 -3.19 -5.18
N THR A 16 -23.79 -3.14 -3.91
CA THR A 16 -23.52 -1.98 -3.04
C THR A 16 -22.04 -1.88 -2.69
N LEU A 17 -21.36 -3.00 -2.45
CA LEU A 17 -19.90 -3.04 -2.25
C LEU A 17 -19.12 -2.73 -3.52
N HIS A 18 -19.69 -3.03 -4.70
CA HIS A 18 -19.15 -2.61 -6.00
C HIS A 18 -19.43 -1.13 -6.32
N GLN A 19 -19.93 -0.32 -5.38
CA GLN A 19 -19.81 1.14 -5.47
C GLN A 19 -18.33 1.52 -5.38
N ARG A 20 -17.68 1.39 -6.52
CA ARG A 20 -16.31 1.77 -6.78
C ARG A 20 -16.26 3.28 -6.61
N HIS A 21 -15.67 3.74 -5.51
CA HIS A 21 -15.30 5.13 -5.35
C HIS A 21 -14.43 5.47 -6.56
N ARG A 22 -15.00 6.18 -7.55
CA ARG A 22 -14.25 6.70 -8.69
C ARG A 22 -13.06 7.47 -8.12
N TRP A 23 -12.01 7.57 -8.92
CA TRP A 23 -10.72 8.20 -8.61
C TRP A 23 -10.88 9.71 -8.36
N THR A 24 -11.71 10.11 -7.39
CA THR A 24 -12.19 11.48 -7.18
C THR A 24 -11.22 12.31 -6.35
N GLN A 25 -10.23 11.68 -5.72
CA GLN A 25 -9.17 12.38 -5.00
C GLN A 25 -7.81 11.98 -5.57
N PRO A 26 -6.94 12.94 -5.91
CA PRO A 26 -5.57 12.65 -6.28
C PRO A 26 -4.88 12.03 -5.06
N ARG A 27 -4.72 10.71 -5.07
CA ARG A 27 -3.94 9.99 -4.06
C ARG A 27 -2.49 10.40 -4.26
N GLN A 28 -1.79 10.68 -3.16
CA GLN A 28 -0.36 11.01 -3.19
C GLN A 28 0.39 9.93 -3.98
N ASN A 29 1.23 10.34 -4.93
CA ASN A 29 2.03 9.41 -5.70
C ASN A 29 2.95 8.62 -4.77
N LEU A 30 3.13 7.32 -5.03
CA LEU A 30 4.12 6.50 -4.31
C LEU A 30 5.50 7.16 -4.40
N GLN A 31 6.21 7.22 -3.28
CA GLN A 31 7.58 7.71 -3.20
C GLN A 31 8.54 6.59 -2.81
N VAL A 32 9.81 6.79 -3.15
CA VAL A 32 10.89 5.90 -2.72
C VAL A 32 11.04 6.04 -1.21
N GLY A 33 11.07 4.91 -0.51
CA GLY A 33 11.16 4.87 0.95
C GLY A 33 9.85 4.54 1.64
N ASP A 34 8.70 4.69 0.97
CA ASP A 34 7.39 4.38 1.53
C ASP A 34 7.25 2.89 1.89
N LEU A 35 6.59 2.63 3.01
CA LEU A 35 6.18 1.29 3.40
C LEU A 35 4.82 0.96 2.81
N VAL A 36 4.77 -0.15 2.08
CA VAL A 36 3.61 -0.56 1.31
C VAL A 36 3.28 -2.02 1.59
N VAL A 37 1.98 -2.32 1.65
CA VAL A 37 1.45 -3.67 1.67
C VAL A 37 1.25 -4.13 0.23
N LEU A 38 1.75 -5.32 -0.09
CA LEU A 38 1.58 -5.96 -1.39
C LEU A 38 0.26 -6.73 -1.36
N LEU A 39 -0.68 -6.34 -2.21
CA LEU A 39 -2.04 -6.90 -2.33
C LEU A 39 -2.16 -7.93 -3.47
N ASP A 40 -1.03 -8.33 -4.06
CA ASP A 40 -1.01 -9.33 -5.14
C ASP A 40 -1.37 -10.71 -4.59
N SER A 41 -2.43 -11.32 -5.11
CA SER A 41 -2.92 -12.64 -4.69
C SER A 41 -1.89 -13.75 -4.89
N THR A 42 -0.94 -13.58 -5.83
CA THR A 42 0.16 -14.52 -6.04
C THR A 42 1.23 -14.47 -4.95
N LEU A 43 1.30 -13.35 -4.23
CA LEU A 43 2.25 -13.11 -3.15
C LEU A 43 1.63 -13.27 -1.76
N LEU A 44 0.35 -13.65 -1.70
CA LEU A 44 -0.32 -13.97 -0.44
C LEU A 44 0.40 -15.15 0.22
N ARG A 45 0.88 -14.94 1.45
CA ARG A 45 1.54 -16.02 2.20
C ARG A 45 0.55 -17.14 2.52
N PRO A 46 1.03 -18.38 2.71
CA PRO A 46 0.18 -19.52 3.07
C PRO A 46 -0.54 -19.35 4.42
N ASP A 47 -0.11 -18.41 5.28
CA ASP A 47 -0.77 -18.04 6.52
C ASP A 47 -1.85 -16.94 6.34
N GLY A 48 -2.14 -16.54 5.10
CA GLY A 48 -3.15 -15.52 4.77
C GLY A 48 -2.70 -14.08 5.01
N ARG A 49 -1.42 -13.84 5.30
CA ARG A 49 -0.89 -12.49 5.55
C ARG A 49 -0.34 -11.85 4.27
N TRP A 50 -0.64 -10.57 4.11
CA TRP A 50 -0.06 -9.77 3.03
C TRP A 50 1.38 -9.40 3.35
N PRO A 51 2.33 -9.60 2.42
CA PRO A 51 3.70 -9.16 2.63
C PRO A 51 3.78 -7.64 2.71
N LEU A 52 4.58 -7.15 3.67
CA LEU A 52 4.98 -5.76 3.75
C LEU A 52 6.31 -5.58 3.02
N GLY A 53 6.44 -4.48 2.29
CA GLY A 53 7.66 -4.14 1.59
C GLY A 53 7.92 -2.64 1.58
N ARG A 54 9.16 -2.27 1.28
CA ARG A 54 9.59 -0.87 1.15
C ARG A 54 9.85 -0.54 -0.31
N VAL A 55 9.32 0.58 -0.78
CA VAL A 55 9.52 1.04 -2.16
C VAL A 55 10.98 1.43 -2.34
N ILE A 56 11.65 0.81 -3.31
CA ILE A 56 13.04 1.10 -3.65
C ILE A 56 13.19 1.95 -4.91
N SER A 57 12.22 1.85 -5.83
CA SER A 57 12.21 2.61 -7.08
C SER A 57 10.78 2.80 -7.55
N VAL A 58 10.49 3.92 -8.19
CA VAL A 58 9.19 4.26 -8.77
C VAL A 58 9.34 4.53 -10.26
N HIS A 59 8.40 4.03 -11.06
CA HIS A 59 8.40 4.17 -12.51
C HIS A 59 7.18 5.02 -12.93
N PRO A 60 7.35 6.36 -13.00
CA PRO A 60 6.30 7.24 -13.50
C PRO A 60 6.11 7.08 -15.00
N GLY A 61 4.88 7.24 -15.47
CA GLY A 61 4.59 7.35 -16.90
C GLY A 61 4.80 8.77 -17.44
N LYS A 62 4.51 8.97 -18.74
CA LYS A 62 4.63 10.27 -19.42
C LYS A 62 3.82 11.39 -18.77
N ASP A 63 2.75 11.05 -18.07
CA ASP A 63 1.85 11.98 -17.40
C ASP A 63 2.31 12.37 -15.98
N GLY A 64 3.46 11.85 -15.52
CA GLY A 64 4.00 12.08 -14.16
C GLY A 64 3.35 11.21 -13.07
N LEU A 65 2.34 10.39 -13.39
CA LEU A 65 1.75 9.45 -12.45
C LEU A 65 2.56 8.15 -12.35
N VAL A 66 2.81 7.70 -11.12
CA VAL A 66 3.44 6.40 -10.82
C VAL A 66 2.44 5.29 -11.13
N ARG A 67 2.80 4.42 -12.09
CA ARG A 67 1.97 3.26 -12.47
C ARG A 67 2.53 1.96 -11.90
N THR A 68 3.85 1.89 -11.77
CA THR A 68 4.56 0.71 -11.28
C THR A 68 5.64 1.14 -10.29
N ALA A 69 5.83 0.36 -9.23
CA ALA A 69 6.90 0.55 -8.26
C ALA A 69 7.63 -0.77 -8.01
N THR A 70 8.93 -0.67 -7.78
CA THR A 70 9.75 -1.78 -7.34
C THR A 70 9.84 -1.73 -5.83
N VAL A 71 9.45 -2.84 -5.20
CA VAL A 71 9.31 -2.97 -3.75
C VAL A 71 10.22 -4.09 -3.27
N LYS A 72 10.95 -3.83 -2.20
CA LYS A 72 11.77 -4.82 -1.51
C LYS A 72 11.00 -5.37 -0.31
N THR A 73 10.74 -6.66 -0.34
CA THR A 73 10.12 -7.45 0.72
C THR A 73 11.20 -8.29 1.41
N SER A 74 10.91 -8.88 2.58
CA SER A 74 11.84 -9.81 3.25
C SER A 74 12.23 -11.02 2.39
N THR A 75 11.34 -11.45 1.51
CA THR A 75 11.54 -12.61 0.62
C THR A 75 12.30 -12.26 -0.67
N GLY A 76 12.26 -11.00 -1.12
CA GLY A 76 12.82 -10.62 -2.41
C GLY A 76 12.31 -9.28 -2.93
N THR A 77 12.70 -8.95 -4.15
CA THR A 77 12.33 -7.69 -4.82
C THR A 77 11.26 -7.97 -5.87
N TYR A 78 10.17 -7.22 -5.85
CA TYR A 78 9.02 -7.38 -6.74
C TYR A 78 8.71 -6.06 -7.44
N GLN A 79 8.35 -6.14 -8.71
CA GLN A 79 7.84 -5.00 -9.48
C GLN A 79 6.33 -5.13 -9.60
N LEU A 80 5.59 -4.21 -8.97
CA LEU A 80 4.14 -4.28 -8.86
C LEU A 80 3.48 -2.99 -9.34
N SER A 81 2.31 -3.16 -9.95
CA SER A 81 1.42 -2.03 -10.26
C SER A 81 0.95 -1.36 -8.97
N VAL A 82 0.74 -0.05 -9.00
CA VAL A 82 0.18 0.71 -7.88
C VAL A 82 -1.19 0.18 -7.45
N THR A 83 -1.94 -0.50 -8.33
CA THR A 83 -3.21 -1.17 -7.95
C THR A 83 -3.00 -2.30 -6.95
N ASN A 84 -1.84 -2.95 -6.98
CA ASN A 84 -1.47 -4.04 -6.07
C ASN A 84 -0.69 -3.55 -4.85
N LEU A 85 -0.60 -2.24 -4.63
CA LEU A 85 0.14 -1.64 -3.53
C LEU A 85 -0.79 -0.74 -2.71
N SER A 86 -0.72 -0.88 -1.39
CA SER A 86 -1.33 0.10 -0.50
C SER A 86 -0.28 0.67 0.44
N ILE A 87 -0.11 1.99 0.39
CA ILE A 87 0.72 2.73 1.34
C ILE A 87 0.15 2.55 2.74
N LEU A 88 1.03 2.22 3.70
CA LEU A 88 0.69 2.18 5.11
C LEU A 88 0.90 3.60 5.68
N PRO A 89 -0.13 4.26 6.22
CA PRO A 89 0.05 5.52 6.93
C PRO A 89 0.75 5.21 8.27
N LEU A 90 2.08 5.28 8.26
CA LEU A 90 2.85 5.22 9.49
C LEU A 90 2.98 6.64 10.04
N PRO A 91 2.66 6.86 11.32
CA PRO A 91 3.12 8.06 11.98
C PRO A 91 4.65 8.02 11.94
N GLU A 92 5.24 9.08 11.40
CA GLU A 92 6.69 9.29 11.43
C GLU A 92 7.10 9.34 12.91
N SER A 93 7.61 8.22 13.44
CA SER A 93 8.19 8.16 14.78
C SER A 93 9.43 9.04 14.76
N GLN A 94 9.30 10.25 15.33
CA GLN A 94 10.38 11.20 15.56
C GLN A 94 11.39 10.62 16.54
N ASP A 95 12.30 9.79 16.06
CA ASP A 95 13.45 9.30 16.85
C ASP A 95 14.74 9.39 16.01
N ALA A 96 15.20 10.63 15.76
CA ALA A 96 16.59 10.93 15.41
C ALA A 96 16.89 12.44 15.48
N SER A 97 16.84 13.03 16.67
CA SER A 97 17.64 14.24 16.97
C SER A 97 17.89 14.36 18.48
N SER A 98 18.83 13.55 18.97
CA SER A 98 19.64 13.92 20.14
C SER A 98 21.07 14.10 19.65
N THR A 99 21.29 15.13 18.84
CA THR A 99 22.61 15.78 18.73
C THR A 99 22.55 17.06 19.56
N ALA A 100 22.56 16.90 20.88
CA ALA A 100 22.67 18.02 21.83
C ALA A 100 23.64 17.61 22.95
N THR A 101 24.93 17.62 22.63
CA THR A 101 25.96 18.08 23.58
C THR A 101 26.73 19.17 22.87
N ASP A 102 26.13 20.34 22.93
CA ASP A 102 26.76 21.64 22.73
C ASP A 102 28.03 21.71 23.59
N SER A 103 29.14 22.11 22.96
CA SER A 103 30.42 22.26 23.64
C SER A 103 30.37 23.47 24.56
N THR A 104 30.43 23.25 25.88
CA THR A 104 30.66 24.30 26.88
C THR A 104 32.11 24.29 27.33
N VAL A 105 32.90 25.27 26.88
CA VAL A 105 34.16 25.80 27.46
C VAL A 105 34.20 27.28 27.03
N PRO A 106 34.45 28.27 27.93
CA PRO A 106 35.62 28.39 28.81
C PRO A 106 35.35 28.27 30.31
#